data_AF-A0A0G0LKE5-F1
#
_entry.id   AF-A0A0G0LKE5-F1
#
_cell.length_a   1.000
_cell.length_b   1.000
_cell.length_c   1.000
_cell.angle_alpha   90.00
_cell.angle_beta   90.00
_cell.angle_gamma   90.00
#
_symmetry.space_group_name_H-M   'P 1'
#
loop_
_entity.id
_entity.type
_entity.pdbx_description
1 polymer ?
#
loop_
_entity_poly.entity_id
_entity_poly.type
_entity_poly.pdbx_seq_one_letter_code
_entity_poly.pdbx_strand_id
1 'polypeptide(L)'
;MATEQSLRKKIIINLVIPLILFFGWFGLIFFQAYLIEKVFTILTREYSRNSLTVIPQGEIYQDSKIIGEFISTDNNMGIVGFRFWTFYRLNDDYLIFRIRDKNSKEWYYQNKYKADQFQPNQYFTFGFPIILDSKGKTYVFEIESSQGRPGVAVGVSEVNPTFIIKYKYSRKEVTSSTTNFIRFSSVKFINLLSNAEFKATTFIYLTPLLIYIITLTQFYRTLEKKFVKFLYERVKFVKMVMDKNKLDFEDPVNVLLKGIFLAVLYKYQKNDKRIVRELEVITEMIVTLFGVSTFKFIELFSKHPKVMSVVVLIIGSTIDSQFVKTGDLTIVTLLTLWIYNILKYKLEDKLFFVLSLFFLVMSGVFFNYNFSTISERYGAWAWIFLTITVILNVARFKNNPDPGN
;
A
#
# COMPACT_ATOMS: atom_id res chain seq x y z
N MET A 1 7.31 -48.08 -2.73
CA MET A 1 7.71 -46.97 -1.83
C MET A 1 7.97 -45.65 -2.59
N ALA A 2 8.79 -45.62 -3.64
CA ALA A 2 9.08 -44.38 -4.40
C ALA A 2 7.83 -43.68 -5.00
N THR A 3 6.83 -44.46 -5.43
CA THR A 3 5.55 -43.94 -5.96
C THR A 3 4.71 -43.22 -4.92
N GLU A 4 4.70 -43.71 -3.68
CA GLU A 4 3.91 -43.13 -2.59
C GLU A 4 4.51 -41.81 -2.11
N GLN A 5 5.84 -41.74 -1.94
CA GLN A 5 6.55 -40.51 -1.60
C GLN A 5 6.34 -39.42 -2.68
N SER A 6 6.36 -39.80 -3.96
CA SER A 6 6.08 -38.88 -5.08
C SER A 6 4.66 -38.32 -5.05
N LEU A 7 3.67 -39.17 -4.74
CA LEU A 7 2.26 -38.75 -4.62
C LEU A 7 2.06 -37.79 -3.43
N ARG A 8 2.59 -38.12 -2.25
CA ARG A 8 2.52 -37.25 -1.06
C ARG A 8 3.11 -35.87 -1.32
N LYS A 9 4.28 -35.81 -1.97
CA LYS A 9 4.93 -34.55 -2.35
C LYS A 9 4.07 -33.70 -3.29
N LYS A 10 3.40 -34.30 -4.27
CA LYS A 10 2.47 -33.60 -5.17
C LYS A 10 1.26 -33.04 -4.42
N ILE A 11 0.68 -33.79 -3.49
CA ILE A 11 -0.46 -33.33 -2.68
C ILE A 11 -0.06 -32.14 -1.82
N ILE A 12 1.08 -32.21 -1.13
CA ILE A 12 1.55 -31.12 -0.27
C ILE A 12 1.75 -29.84 -1.08
N ILE A 13 2.45 -29.93 -2.21
CA ILE A 13 2.77 -28.77 -3.05
C ILE A 13 1.51 -28.22 -3.73
N ASN A 14 0.68 -29.06 -4.34
CA ASN A 14 -0.40 -28.56 -5.18
C ASN A 14 -1.67 -28.23 -4.41
N LEU A 15 -1.83 -28.73 -3.18
CA LEU A 15 -3.06 -28.58 -2.41
C LEU A 15 -2.81 -27.96 -1.03
N VAL A 16 -1.96 -28.58 -0.20
CA VAL A 16 -1.81 -28.19 1.21
C VAL A 16 -1.22 -26.78 1.34
N ILE A 17 -0.12 -26.48 0.65
CA ILE A 17 0.52 -25.15 0.73
C ILE A 17 -0.41 -24.02 0.24
N PRO A 18 -1.06 -24.10 -0.95
CA PRO A 18 -2.05 -23.12 -1.37
C PRO A 18 -3.17 -22.90 -0.37
N LEU A 19 -3.71 -23.97 0.22
CA LEU A 19 -4.78 -23.86 1.21
C LEU A 19 -4.30 -23.12 2.47
N ILE A 20 -3.12 -23.47 3.00
CA ILE A 20 -2.55 -22.77 4.15
C ILE A 20 -2.33 -21.28 3.84
N LEU A 21 -1.76 -20.95 2.68
CA LEU A 21 -1.53 -19.56 2.28
C LEU A 21 -2.85 -18.80 2.09
N PHE A 22 -3.85 -19.43 1.48
CA PHE A 22 -5.17 -18.85 1.27
C PHE A 22 -5.91 -18.60 2.59
N PHE A 23 -5.96 -19.59 3.49
CA PHE A 23 -6.61 -19.44 4.79
C PHE A 23 -5.82 -18.51 5.71
N GLY A 24 -4.49 -18.47 5.61
CA GLY A 24 -3.65 -17.50 6.29
C GLY A 24 -3.95 -16.07 5.83
N TRP A 25 -4.00 -15.84 4.52
CA TRP A 25 -4.42 -14.56 3.94
C TRP A 25 -5.81 -14.15 4.42
N PHE A 26 -6.79 -15.04 4.35
CA PHE A 26 -8.15 -14.78 4.81
C PHE A 26 -8.17 -14.44 6.31
N GLY A 27 -7.52 -15.23 7.17
CA GLY A 27 -7.44 -14.96 8.61
C GLY A 27 -6.85 -13.58 8.93
N LEU A 28 -5.77 -13.20 8.24
CA LEU A 28 -5.13 -11.89 8.40
C LEU A 28 -6.04 -10.73 7.94
N ILE A 29 -6.82 -10.91 6.87
CA ILE A 29 -7.84 -9.94 6.45
C ILE A 29 -8.90 -9.74 7.54
N PHE A 30 -9.43 -10.81 8.13
CA PHE A 30 -10.43 -10.69 9.20
C PHE A 30 -9.86 -10.00 10.43
N PHE A 31 -8.62 -10.32 10.78
CA PHE A 31 -7.91 -9.66 11.87
C PHE A 31 -7.74 -8.15 11.59
N GLN A 32 -7.30 -7.77 10.37
CA GLN A 32 -7.18 -6.37 9.98
C GLN A 32 -8.52 -5.65 9.98
N ALA A 33 -9.58 -6.28 9.46
CA ALA A 33 -10.94 -5.75 9.48
C ALA A 33 -11.40 -5.45 10.91
N TYR A 34 -11.08 -6.35 11.85
CA TYR A 34 -11.36 -6.16 13.27
C TYR A 34 -10.58 -4.98 13.87
N LEU A 35 -9.29 -4.84 13.54
CA LEU A 35 -8.46 -3.73 14.03
C LEU A 35 -8.94 -2.35 13.55
N ILE A 36 -9.34 -2.23 12.29
CA ILE A 36 -9.76 -0.95 11.70
C ILE A 36 -11.09 -0.47 12.29
N GLU A 37 -12.12 -1.30 12.29
CA GLU A 37 -13.46 -0.84 12.65
C GLU A 37 -13.85 -1.10 14.12
N LYS A 38 -13.13 -2.00 14.82
CA LYS A 38 -13.36 -2.46 16.21
C LYS A 38 -14.74 -3.08 16.50
N VAL A 39 -15.77 -2.74 15.71
CA VAL A 39 -17.17 -3.16 15.86
C VAL A 39 -17.68 -3.68 14.53
N PHE A 40 -18.07 -4.96 14.52
CA PHE A 40 -18.54 -5.63 13.30
C PHE A 40 -19.86 -5.04 12.79
N THR A 41 -20.81 -4.70 13.67
CA THR A 41 -22.19 -4.28 13.31
C THR A 41 -22.33 -2.83 12.84
N ILE A 42 -21.21 -2.17 12.52
CA ILE A 42 -21.22 -0.79 12.05
C ILE A 42 -20.72 -0.76 10.60
N LEU A 43 -21.39 -0.06 9.68
CA LEU A 43 -20.81 0.27 8.38
C LEU A 43 -20.33 1.71 8.38
N THR A 44 -19.15 1.99 7.85
CA THR A 44 -18.55 3.33 7.82
C THR A 44 -18.37 3.81 6.39
N ARG A 45 -18.94 4.97 6.02
CA ARG A 45 -18.68 5.61 4.73
C ARG A 45 -17.79 6.82 4.91
N GLU A 46 -16.75 6.90 4.10
CA GLU A 46 -15.76 7.97 4.13
C GLU A 46 -16.10 9.04 3.08
N TYR A 47 -16.05 10.30 3.50
CA TYR A 47 -16.31 11.44 2.63
C TYR A 47 -15.13 12.41 2.66
N SER A 48 -14.77 12.89 1.48
CA SER A 48 -13.68 13.86 1.31
C SER A 48 -14.13 15.27 1.65
N ARG A 49 -13.16 16.18 1.81
CA ARG A 49 -13.40 17.61 2.00
C ARG A 49 -14.30 18.23 0.91
N ASN A 50 -14.25 17.70 -0.31
CA ASN A 50 -15.03 18.20 -1.45
C ASN A 50 -16.54 17.96 -1.31
N SER A 51 -16.97 17.11 -0.35
CA SER A 51 -18.38 16.90 -0.04
C SER A 51 -18.95 17.94 0.94
N LEU A 52 -18.14 18.89 1.39
CA LEU A 52 -18.56 20.01 2.23
C LEU A 52 -18.90 21.21 1.33
N THR A 53 -20.04 21.84 1.60
CA THR A 53 -20.53 23.00 0.83
C THR A 53 -20.02 24.31 1.40
N VAL A 54 -19.81 24.38 2.71
CA VAL A 54 -19.26 25.55 3.40
C VAL A 54 -18.15 25.09 4.33
N ILE A 55 -16.95 25.64 4.13
CA ILE A 55 -15.76 25.32 4.92
C ILE A 55 -15.02 26.61 5.25
N PRO A 56 -14.93 27.00 6.53
CA PRO A 56 -14.07 28.09 6.95
C PRO A 56 -12.59 27.79 6.65
N GLN A 57 -11.81 28.82 6.29
CA GLN A 57 -10.36 28.69 6.20
C GLN A 57 -9.74 28.88 7.59
N GLY A 58 -8.97 27.89 8.05
CA GLY A 58 -8.29 27.95 9.35
C GLY A 58 -9.21 27.63 10.53
N GLU A 59 -9.21 28.52 11.53
CA GLU A 59 -10.03 28.42 12.75
C GLU A 59 -11.51 28.71 12.46
N ILE A 60 -12.40 27.99 13.13
CA ILE A 60 -13.85 28.18 13.06
C ILE A 60 -14.25 29.12 14.19
N TYR A 61 -14.46 30.40 13.87
CA TYR A 61 -14.86 31.40 14.84
C TYR A 61 -16.37 31.34 15.14
N GLN A 62 -16.79 32.04 16.19
CA GLN A 62 -18.18 32.18 16.58
C GLN A 62 -19.08 32.48 15.37
N ASP A 63 -20.23 31.79 15.34
CA ASP A 63 -21.26 31.84 14.29
C ASP A 63 -20.78 31.35 12.90
N SER A 64 -19.51 30.94 12.77
CA SER A 64 -19.00 30.29 11.57
C SER A 64 -19.47 28.84 11.53
N LYS A 65 -19.81 28.40 10.31
CA LYS A 65 -20.45 27.11 10.07
C LYS A 65 -19.63 26.25 9.13
N ILE A 66 -19.59 24.96 9.41
CA ILE A 66 -19.30 23.93 8.43
C ILE A 66 -20.63 23.35 7.99
N ILE A 67 -20.86 23.27 6.68
CA ILE A 67 -22.05 22.63 6.13
C ILE A 67 -21.59 21.52 5.18
N GLY A 68 -22.18 20.34 5.35
CA GLY A 68 -21.95 19.21 4.47
C GLY A 68 -23.26 18.57 4.04
N GLU A 69 -23.23 17.98 2.85
CA GLU A 69 -24.35 17.24 2.29
C GLU A 69 -23.87 15.85 1.87
N PHE A 70 -24.67 14.83 2.14
CA PHE A 70 -24.39 13.48 1.66
C PHE A 70 -25.67 12.70 1.39
N ILE A 71 -25.58 11.77 0.42
CA ILE A 71 -26.62 10.78 0.18
C ILE A 71 -26.30 9.56 1.02
N SER A 72 -27.25 9.14 1.85
CA SER A 72 -27.09 7.98 2.70
C SER A 72 -27.14 6.69 1.88
N THR A 73 -26.08 5.88 1.91
CA THR A 73 -25.99 4.65 1.11
C THR A 73 -26.74 3.47 1.73
N ASP A 74 -26.99 3.54 3.04
CA ASP A 74 -27.51 2.44 3.85
C ASP A 74 -28.55 2.95 4.86
N ASN A 75 -29.27 2.00 5.45
CA ASN A 75 -30.25 2.24 6.52
C ASN A 75 -29.55 2.30 7.88
N ASN A 76 -30.29 2.68 8.93
CA ASN A 76 -29.79 2.72 10.30
C ASN A 76 -28.66 3.74 10.53
N MET A 77 -28.70 4.90 9.86
CA MET A 77 -27.73 5.97 10.10
C MET A 77 -27.86 6.51 11.53
N GLY A 78 -26.75 6.72 12.24
CA GLY A 78 -26.82 7.26 13.60
C GLY A 78 -25.58 8.00 14.10
N ILE A 79 -24.54 8.15 13.26
CA ILE A 79 -23.31 8.86 13.66
C ILE A 79 -22.75 9.61 12.45
N VAL A 80 -22.37 10.87 12.68
CA VAL A 80 -21.47 11.63 11.80
C VAL A 80 -20.16 11.80 12.57
N GLY A 81 -19.04 11.32 12.01
CA GLY A 81 -17.72 11.54 12.56
C GLY A 81 -16.98 12.62 11.79
N PHE A 82 -16.33 13.57 12.45
CA PHE A 82 -15.64 14.69 11.78
C PHE A 82 -14.23 14.85 12.34
N ARG A 83 -13.23 15.10 11.48
CA ARG A 83 -11.85 15.38 11.92
C ARG A 83 -11.64 16.86 12.14
N PHE A 84 -11.26 17.21 13.36
CA PHE A 84 -10.91 18.56 13.73
C PHE A 84 -9.40 18.73 13.83
N TRP A 85 -8.95 19.93 13.53
CA TRP A 85 -7.60 20.39 13.83
C TRP A 85 -7.65 21.24 15.10
N THR A 86 -7.09 20.72 16.20
CA THR A 86 -7.06 21.43 17.49
C THR A 86 -5.83 22.32 17.64
N PHE A 87 -4.98 22.42 16.61
CA PHE A 87 -3.70 23.14 16.67
C PHE A 87 -2.81 22.68 17.83
N TYR A 88 -2.95 21.41 18.27
CA TYR A 88 -2.25 20.82 19.41
C TYR A 88 -2.38 21.61 20.72
N ARG A 89 -3.52 22.26 20.94
CA ARG A 89 -3.83 23.00 22.18
C ARG A 89 -5.18 22.57 22.75
N LEU A 90 -5.49 23.06 23.95
CA LEU A 90 -6.82 22.94 24.53
C LEU A 90 -7.74 23.99 23.92
N ASN A 91 -8.94 23.56 23.55
CA ASN A 91 -9.93 24.38 22.87
C ASN A 91 -11.17 24.53 23.77
N ASP A 92 -11.44 25.74 24.26
CA ASP A 92 -12.59 26.02 25.14
C ASP A 92 -13.82 26.54 24.37
N ASP A 93 -13.97 26.09 23.12
CA ASP A 93 -15.15 26.37 22.31
C ASP A 93 -16.25 25.32 22.54
N TYR A 94 -17.46 25.65 22.13
CA TYR A 94 -18.55 24.71 21.99
C TYR A 94 -19.04 24.66 20.54
N LEU A 95 -19.16 23.45 20.01
CA LEU A 95 -19.75 23.23 18.69
C LEU A 95 -21.19 22.77 18.82
N ILE A 96 -22.07 23.37 18.05
CA ILE A 96 -23.46 22.96 17.90
C ILE A 96 -23.55 22.12 16.62
N PHE A 97 -23.83 20.82 16.79
CA PHE A 97 -24.07 19.91 15.67
C PHE A 97 -25.56 19.81 15.40
N ARG A 98 -25.96 19.91 14.13
CA ARG A 98 -27.34 19.74 13.65
C ARG A 98 -27.37 18.83 12.42
N ILE A 99 -28.44 18.05 12.25
CA ILE A 99 -28.66 17.24 11.05
C ILE A 99 -30.15 17.18 10.69
N ARG A 100 -30.47 17.24 9.39
CA ARG A 100 -31.83 17.07 8.86
C ARG A 100 -31.83 16.40 7.49
N ASP A 101 -32.97 15.81 7.14
CA ASP A 101 -33.26 15.48 5.74
C ASP A 101 -33.29 16.79 4.94
N LYS A 102 -32.67 16.82 3.75
CA LYS A 102 -32.60 17.99 2.89
C LYS A 102 -33.98 18.56 2.57
N ASN A 103 -34.99 17.70 2.45
CA ASN A 103 -36.37 18.06 2.16
C ASN A 103 -37.17 18.48 3.41
N SER A 104 -36.65 18.23 4.61
CA SER A 104 -37.26 18.66 5.87
C SER A 104 -36.89 20.10 6.20
N LYS A 105 -37.85 20.90 6.68
CA LYS A 105 -37.56 22.23 7.26
C LYS A 105 -37.03 22.15 8.68
N GLU A 106 -37.35 21.07 9.40
CA GLU A 106 -37.00 20.89 10.81
C GLU A 106 -35.72 20.07 10.97
N TRP A 107 -34.95 20.41 12.00
CA TRP A 107 -33.78 19.64 12.42
C TRP A 107 -34.21 18.33 13.07
N TYR A 108 -33.71 17.22 12.55
CA TYR A 108 -33.96 15.90 13.14
C TYR A 108 -33.27 15.77 14.51
N TYR A 109 -32.07 16.33 14.61
CA TYR A 109 -31.29 16.31 15.84
C TYR A 109 -30.41 17.56 15.94
N GLN A 110 -30.27 18.05 17.16
CA GLN A 110 -29.37 19.14 17.52
C GLN A 110 -28.78 18.88 18.91
N ASN A 111 -27.47 19.08 19.08
CA ASN A 111 -26.82 19.03 20.39
C ASN A 111 -25.53 19.87 20.44
N LYS A 112 -25.08 20.21 21.65
CA LYS A 112 -23.91 21.05 21.93
C LYS A 112 -22.78 20.20 22.51
N TYR A 113 -21.57 20.36 21.99
CA TYR A 113 -20.38 19.57 22.34
C TYR A 113 -19.22 20.47 22.72
N LYS A 114 -18.47 20.12 23.76
CA LYS A 114 -17.30 20.88 24.19
C LYS A 114 -16.06 20.45 23.40
N ALA A 115 -15.31 21.41 22.87
CA ALA A 115 -14.18 21.15 21.98
C ALA A 115 -12.91 20.65 22.70
N ASP A 116 -12.85 20.73 24.03
CA ASP A 116 -11.72 20.27 24.84
C ASP A 116 -11.53 18.76 24.83
N GLN A 117 -12.55 18.01 24.38
CA GLN A 117 -12.51 16.56 24.19
C GLN A 117 -11.90 16.16 22.83
N PHE A 118 -11.67 17.11 21.93
CA PHE A 118 -11.27 16.81 20.56
C PHE A 118 -9.78 16.52 20.50
N GLN A 119 -9.42 15.58 19.63
CA GLN A 119 -8.04 15.20 19.39
C GLN A 119 -7.64 15.60 17.96
N PRO A 120 -6.43 16.12 17.74
CA PRO A 120 -6.00 16.60 16.44
C PRO A 120 -6.03 15.48 15.40
N ASN A 121 -6.69 15.74 14.28
CA ASN A 121 -6.87 14.81 13.14
C ASN A 121 -7.57 13.49 13.46
N GLN A 122 -8.17 13.35 14.64
CA GLN A 122 -9.01 12.20 14.99
C GLN A 122 -10.48 12.50 14.75
N TYR A 123 -11.27 11.46 14.48
CA TYR A 123 -12.71 11.61 14.35
C TYR A 123 -13.33 11.87 15.72
N PHE A 124 -13.95 13.04 15.89
CA PHE A 124 -14.95 13.24 16.92
C PHE A 124 -16.31 12.77 16.39
N THR A 125 -17.04 11.97 17.15
CA THR A 125 -18.29 11.35 16.70
C THR A 125 -19.51 12.05 17.29
N PHE A 126 -20.33 12.65 16.44
CA PHE A 126 -21.65 13.16 16.76
C PHE A 126 -22.68 12.04 16.62
N GLY A 127 -23.03 11.41 17.74
CA GLY A 127 -24.06 10.38 17.80
C GLY A 127 -25.47 10.97 17.93
N PHE A 128 -26.44 10.37 17.25
CA PHE A 128 -27.85 10.78 17.31
C PHE A 128 -28.78 9.56 17.22
N PRO A 129 -30.09 9.70 17.53
CA PRO A 129 -31.04 8.60 17.39
C PRO A 129 -31.00 7.99 15.98
N ILE A 130 -31.08 6.66 15.91
CA ILE A 130 -30.92 5.93 14.64
C ILE A 130 -32.09 6.28 13.70
N ILE A 131 -31.76 6.71 12.48
CA ILE A 131 -32.71 6.89 11.39
C ILE A 131 -32.79 5.58 10.60
N LEU A 132 -33.83 4.79 10.88
CA LEU A 132 -33.99 3.44 10.32
C LEU A 132 -34.04 3.48 8.78
N ASP A 133 -34.86 4.36 8.20
CA ASP A 133 -35.10 4.44 6.75
C ASP A 133 -34.26 5.55 6.10
N SER A 134 -32.97 5.59 6.41
CA SER A 134 -32.06 6.62 5.90
C SER A 134 -31.63 6.40 4.46
N LYS A 135 -31.66 5.16 3.94
CA LYS A 135 -31.08 4.83 2.63
C LYS A 135 -31.70 5.63 1.48
N GLY A 136 -30.85 6.18 0.63
CA GLY A 136 -31.22 6.95 -0.56
C GLY A 136 -31.65 8.39 -0.29
N LYS A 137 -31.81 8.78 0.98
CA LYS A 137 -32.14 10.16 1.36
C LYS A 137 -30.89 11.01 1.44
N THR A 138 -31.06 12.28 1.11
CA THR A 138 -30.01 13.29 1.20
C THR A 138 -30.12 14.01 2.53
N TYR A 139 -29.02 14.03 3.29
CA TYR A 139 -28.95 14.71 4.58
C TYR A 139 -28.03 15.91 4.50
N VAL A 140 -28.41 16.97 5.20
CA VAL A 140 -27.58 18.15 5.44
C VAL A 140 -27.22 18.16 6.91
N PHE A 141 -25.93 18.28 7.21
CA PHE A 141 -25.46 18.52 8.57
C PHE A 141 -24.77 19.88 8.67
N GLU A 142 -24.84 20.46 9.86
CA GLU A 142 -24.24 21.73 10.20
C GLU A 142 -23.44 21.58 11.50
N ILE A 143 -22.25 22.17 11.53
CA ILE A 143 -21.43 22.32 12.72
C ILE A 143 -21.14 23.81 12.87
N GLU A 144 -21.70 24.42 13.90
CA GLU A 144 -21.57 25.84 14.19
C GLU A 144 -20.71 26.05 15.44
N SER A 145 -19.73 26.95 15.39
CA SER A 145 -19.00 27.37 16.58
C SER A 145 -19.83 28.39 17.37
N SER A 146 -19.97 28.16 18.67
CA SER A 146 -20.76 29.03 19.56
C SER A 146 -19.91 30.09 20.24
N GLN A 147 -18.61 29.83 20.48
CA GLN A 147 -17.73 30.69 21.28
C GLN A 147 -16.31 30.79 20.68
N GLY A 148 -16.12 30.37 19.43
CA GLY A 148 -14.84 30.34 18.77
C GLY A 148 -14.21 31.72 18.68
N ARG A 149 -13.00 31.85 19.22
CA ARG A 149 -12.16 33.06 19.13
C ARG A 149 -10.71 32.65 18.85
N PRO A 150 -9.86 33.56 18.34
CA PRO A 150 -8.45 33.28 18.10
C PRO A 150 -7.78 32.64 19.31
N GLY A 151 -7.10 31.52 19.11
CA GLY A 151 -6.37 30.83 20.19
C GLY A 151 -7.14 29.73 20.92
N VAL A 152 -8.47 29.64 20.76
CA VAL A 152 -9.29 28.59 21.41
C VAL A 152 -10.22 27.87 20.44
N ALA A 153 -10.45 28.40 19.24
CA ALA A 153 -11.23 27.77 18.20
C ALA A 153 -10.52 26.54 17.59
N VAL A 154 -11.32 25.58 17.12
CA VAL A 154 -10.87 24.43 16.33
C VAL A 154 -10.95 24.74 14.84
N GLY A 155 -10.17 24.03 14.02
CA GLY A 155 -10.23 24.10 12.56
C GLY A 155 -10.74 22.80 11.94
N VAL A 156 -10.99 22.82 10.64
CA VAL A 156 -11.24 21.60 9.85
C VAL A 156 -9.91 20.93 9.51
N SER A 157 -9.78 19.64 9.81
CA SER A 157 -8.58 18.87 9.45
C SER A 157 -8.42 18.76 7.93
N GLU A 158 -7.19 18.88 7.45
CA GLU A 158 -6.84 18.65 6.05
C GLU A 158 -6.68 17.17 5.70
N VAL A 159 -6.70 16.29 6.70
CA VAL A 159 -6.47 14.85 6.51
C VAL A 159 -7.72 14.19 5.93
N ASN A 160 -7.61 13.68 4.71
CA ASN A 160 -8.65 12.89 4.05
C ASN A 160 -8.74 11.48 4.69
N PRO A 161 -9.94 10.90 4.94
CA PRO A 161 -11.28 11.49 4.83
C PRO A 161 -11.58 12.53 5.91
N THR A 162 -12.19 13.65 5.53
CA THR A 162 -12.51 14.74 6.46
C THR A 162 -13.65 14.37 7.41
N PHE A 163 -14.65 13.65 6.92
CA PHE A 163 -15.75 13.15 7.73
C PHE A 163 -16.19 11.75 7.31
N ILE A 164 -16.90 11.08 8.21
CA ILE A 164 -17.43 9.73 8.04
C ILE A 164 -18.88 9.66 8.48
N ILE A 165 -19.65 8.77 7.86
CA ILE A 165 -21.01 8.43 8.26
C ILE A 165 -21.02 6.99 8.74
N LYS A 166 -21.62 6.73 9.90
CA LYS A 166 -21.75 5.36 10.41
C LYS A 166 -23.20 4.90 10.50
N TYR A 167 -23.42 3.68 10.03
CA TYR A 167 -24.68 2.96 10.05
C TYR A 167 -24.62 1.88 11.12
N LYS A 168 -25.48 1.96 12.13
CA LYS A 168 -25.44 1.11 13.32
C LYS A 168 -26.53 0.05 13.24
N TYR A 169 -26.14 -1.16 12.87
CA TYR A 169 -27.03 -2.31 12.84
C TYR A 169 -27.09 -2.97 14.22
N SER A 170 -28.27 -3.47 14.60
CA SER A 170 -28.40 -4.26 15.81
C SER A 170 -27.82 -5.67 15.58
N ARG A 171 -27.28 -6.31 16.63
CA ARG A 171 -26.83 -7.71 16.53
C ARG A 171 -27.97 -8.62 16.05
N LYS A 172 -29.17 -8.42 16.62
CA LYS A 172 -30.37 -9.19 16.27
C LYS A 172 -30.71 -9.07 14.78
N GLU A 173 -30.62 -7.88 14.19
CA GLU A 173 -30.89 -7.66 12.76
C GLU A 173 -29.86 -8.36 11.86
N VAL A 174 -28.58 -8.29 12.23
CA VAL A 174 -27.49 -8.94 11.46
C VAL A 174 -27.57 -10.46 11.58
N THR A 175 -27.91 -11.00 12.75
CA THR A 175 -27.94 -12.45 13.01
C THR A 175 -29.33 -13.08 12.94
N SER A 176 -30.36 -12.34 12.51
CA SER A 176 -31.73 -12.87 12.46
C SER A 176 -31.89 -14.00 11.45
N SER A 177 -31.06 -14.02 10.40
CA SER A 177 -31.02 -15.07 9.40
C SER A 177 -29.63 -15.18 8.79
N THR A 178 -29.28 -16.37 8.30
CA THR A 178 -28.03 -16.61 7.56
C THR A 178 -27.92 -15.68 6.34
N THR A 179 -29.04 -15.41 5.66
CA THR A 179 -29.09 -14.48 4.53
C THR A 179 -28.74 -13.05 4.92
N ASN A 180 -29.28 -12.55 6.04
CA ASN A 180 -28.96 -11.20 6.54
C ASN A 180 -27.49 -11.10 6.96
N PHE A 181 -26.98 -12.14 7.63
CA PHE A 181 -25.58 -12.19 8.05
C PHE A 181 -24.64 -12.17 6.84
N ILE A 182 -24.87 -13.02 5.83
CA ILE A 182 -24.07 -13.06 4.60
C ILE A 182 -24.16 -11.73 3.86
N ARG A 183 -25.37 -11.18 3.69
CA ARG A 183 -25.58 -9.89 3.02
C ARG A 183 -24.80 -8.77 3.73
N PHE A 184 -24.94 -8.66 5.05
CA PHE A 184 -24.24 -7.65 5.84
C PHE A 184 -22.72 -7.84 5.75
N SER A 185 -22.24 -9.08 5.90
CA SER A 185 -20.80 -9.40 5.81
C SER A 185 -20.22 -9.04 4.45
N SER A 186 -20.95 -9.30 3.36
CA SER A 186 -20.53 -8.92 2.01
C SER A 186 -20.46 -7.40 1.85
N VAL A 187 -21.48 -6.66 2.30
CA VAL A 187 -21.48 -5.19 2.25
C VAL A 187 -20.35 -4.61 3.10
N LYS A 188 -20.12 -5.15 4.30
CA LYS A 188 -19.03 -4.81 5.20
C LYS A 188 -17.67 -5.03 4.53
N PHE A 189 -17.47 -6.18 3.92
CA PHE A 189 -16.24 -6.51 3.21
C PHE A 189 -15.99 -5.59 2.01
N ILE A 190 -17.02 -5.34 1.17
CA ILE A 190 -16.94 -4.38 0.06
C ILE A 190 -16.61 -2.97 0.57
N ASN A 191 -17.20 -2.57 1.70
CA ASN A 191 -16.92 -1.28 2.30
C ASN A 191 -15.47 -1.15 2.80
N LEU A 192 -14.93 -2.22 3.41
CA LEU A 192 -13.52 -2.25 3.81
C LEU A 192 -12.58 -2.15 2.61
N LEU A 193 -12.93 -2.73 1.46
CA LEU A 193 -12.15 -2.59 0.22
C LEU A 193 -12.11 -1.15 -0.32
N SER A 194 -13.02 -0.26 0.11
CA SER A 194 -12.93 1.15 -0.23
C SER A 194 -11.81 1.87 0.54
N ASN A 195 -11.47 1.38 1.74
CA ASN A 195 -10.44 1.96 2.58
C ASN A 195 -9.03 1.65 2.01
N ALA A 196 -8.21 2.69 1.87
CA ALA A 196 -6.88 2.58 1.25
C ALA A 196 -5.92 1.70 2.07
N GLU A 197 -5.94 1.86 3.40
CA GLU A 197 -5.09 1.09 4.32
C GLU A 197 -5.42 -0.41 4.23
N PHE A 198 -6.71 -0.76 4.24
CA PHE A 198 -7.16 -2.14 4.12
C PHE A 198 -6.79 -2.77 2.78
N LYS A 199 -6.88 -2.02 1.67
CA LYS A 199 -6.42 -2.48 0.33
C LYS A 199 -4.93 -2.81 0.33
N ALA A 200 -4.12 -1.91 0.87
CA ALA A 200 -2.67 -2.09 0.95
C ALA A 200 -2.31 -3.34 1.77
N THR A 201 -2.90 -3.49 2.97
CA THR A 201 -2.66 -4.68 3.81
C THR A 201 -3.14 -5.96 3.15
N THR A 202 -4.32 -5.95 2.54
CA THR A 202 -4.87 -7.10 1.81
C THR A 202 -3.94 -7.55 0.69
N PHE A 203 -3.35 -6.60 -0.05
CA PHE A 203 -2.40 -6.89 -1.12
C PHE A 203 -1.08 -7.47 -0.58
N ILE A 204 -0.53 -6.89 0.49
CA ILE A 204 0.67 -7.40 1.16
C ILE A 204 0.46 -8.85 1.63
N TYR A 205 -0.66 -9.11 2.30
CA TYR A 205 -0.99 -10.46 2.78
C TYR A 205 -1.27 -11.45 1.64
N LEU A 206 -1.75 -10.98 0.49
CA LEU A 206 -1.98 -11.82 -0.69
C LEU A 206 -0.68 -12.17 -1.44
N THR A 207 0.38 -11.40 -1.24
CA THR A 207 1.64 -11.52 -1.99
C THR A 207 2.28 -12.91 -1.91
N PRO A 208 2.39 -13.60 -0.75
CA PRO A 208 2.95 -14.95 -0.70
C PRO A 208 2.18 -15.96 -1.54
N LEU A 209 0.84 -15.87 -1.56
CA LEU A 209 -0.01 -16.74 -2.37
C LEU A 209 0.20 -16.47 -3.87
N LEU A 210 0.28 -15.20 -4.28
CA LEU A 210 0.54 -14.84 -5.68
C LEU A 210 1.91 -15.33 -6.14
N ILE A 211 2.96 -15.11 -5.34
CA ILE A 211 4.30 -15.63 -5.62
C ILE A 211 4.24 -17.15 -5.75
N TYR A 212 3.54 -17.83 -4.84
CA TYR A 212 3.40 -19.28 -4.89
C TYR A 212 2.76 -19.77 -6.20
N ILE A 213 1.62 -19.18 -6.59
CA ILE A 213 0.91 -19.52 -7.84
C ILE A 213 1.79 -19.24 -9.07
N ILE A 214 2.52 -18.13 -9.08
CA ILE A 214 3.47 -17.78 -10.15
C ILE A 214 4.59 -18.81 -10.25
N THR A 215 5.13 -19.28 -9.11
CA THR A 215 6.19 -20.32 -9.11
C THR A 215 5.66 -21.70 -9.52
N LEU A 216 4.38 -21.98 -9.27
CA LEU A 216 3.75 -23.26 -9.59
C LEU A 216 3.35 -23.35 -11.07
N THR A 217 2.91 -22.24 -11.65
CA THR A 217 2.64 -22.16 -13.08
C THR A 217 3.96 -22.21 -13.87
N GLN A 218 4.03 -23.09 -14.87
CA GLN A 218 5.19 -23.20 -15.78
C GLN A 218 5.52 -21.89 -16.53
N PHE A 219 4.71 -20.86 -16.34
CA PHE A 219 4.86 -19.50 -16.79
C PHE A 219 6.26 -18.92 -16.56
N TYR A 220 6.88 -19.16 -15.40
CA TYR A 220 8.27 -18.73 -15.15
C TYR A 220 9.25 -19.35 -16.16
N ARG A 221 9.13 -20.67 -16.42
CA ARG A 221 10.00 -21.38 -17.38
C ARG A 221 9.78 -20.92 -18.83
N THR A 222 8.55 -20.56 -19.19
CA THR A 222 8.22 -20.09 -20.54
C THR A 222 8.67 -18.64 -20.75
N LEU A 223 8.49 -17.76 -19.75
CA LEU A 223 8.97 -16.39 -19.79
C LEU A 223 10.50 -16.32 -19.83
N GLU A 224 11.19 -17.12 -19.02
CA GLU A 224 12.65 -17.20 -19.00
C GLU A 224 13.19 -17.56 -20.40
N LYS A 225 12.65 -18.63 -21.02
CA LYS A 225 13.07 -19.05 -22.36
C LYS A 225 12.81 -17.97 -23.42
N LYS A 226 11.65 -17.31 -23.38
CA LYS A 226 11.30 -16.25 -24.36
C LYS A 226 12.16 -14.99 -24.16
N PHE A 227 12.39 -14.58 -22.92
CA PHE A 227 13.16 -13.38 -22.58
C PHE A 227 14.65 -13.56 -22.86
N VAL A 228 15.24 -14.70 -22.48
CA VAL A 228 16.64 -15.04 -22.82
C VAL A 228 16.82 -15.09 -24.34
N LYS A 229 15.88 -15.70 -25.07
CA LYS A 229 15.89 -15.70 -26.54
C LYS A 229 15.82 -14.28 -27.10
N PHE A 230 14.92 -13.43 -26.59
CA PHE A 230 14.81 -12.04 -27.02
C PHE A 230 16.12 -11.25 -26.80
N LEU A 231 16.71 -11.34 -25.61
CA LEU A 231 17.98 -10.67 -25.30
C LEU A 231 19.11 -11.17 -26.20
N TYR A 232 19.21 -12.48 -26.41
CA TYR A 232 20.20 -13.09 -27.29
C TYR A 232 20.09 -12.58 -28.73
N GLU A 233 18.88 -12.53 -29.29
CA GLU A 233 18.65 -11.99 -30.65
C GLU A 233 19.02 -10.51 -30.75
N ARG A 234 18.79 -9.72 -29.69
CA ARG A 234 19.17 -8.30 -29.67
C ARG A 234 20.68 -8.10 -29.57
N VAL A 235 21.38 -8.86 -28.72
CA VAL A 235 22.84 -8.84 -28.64
C VAL A 235 23.46 -9.27 -29.98
N LYS A 236 22.93 -10.33 -30.60
CA LYS A 236 23.37 -10.81 -31.92
C LYS A 236 23.15 -9.76 -33.01
N PHE A 237 22.02 -9.07 -33.01
CA PHE A 237 21.75 -7.98 -33.94
C PHE A 237 22.73 -6.81 -33.76
N VAL A 238 22.99 -6.39 -32.51
CA VAL A 238 23.96 -5.32 -32.22
C VAL A 238 25.35 -5.73 -32.69
N LYS A 239 25.79 -6.95 -32.39
CA LYS A 239 27.07 -7.49 -32.87
C LYS A 239 27.18 -7.44 -34.41
N MET A 240 26.13 -7.89 -35.10
CA MET A 240 26.07 -7.85 -36.57
C MET A 240 26.19 -6.42 -37.12
N VAL A 241 25.54 -5.43 -36.49
CA VAL A 241 25.64 -4.02 -36.89
C VAL A 241 27.04 -3.46 -36.61
N MET A 242 27.67 -3.83 -35.49
CA MET A 242 29.03 -3.40 -35.15
C MET A 242 30.06 -3.98 -36.14
N ASP A 243 29.99 -5.28 -36.40
CA ASP A 243 30.89 -5.98 -37.33
C ASP A 243 30.80 -5.37 -38.74
N LYS A 244 29.59 -5.03 -39.19
CA LYS A 244 29.35 -4.39 -40.50
C LYS A 244 29.96 -2.99 -40.60
N ASN A 245 30.01 -2.24 -39.50
CA ASN A 245 30.48 -0.86 -39.47
C ASN A 245 31.93 -0.70 -39.00
N LYS A 246 32.65 -1.79 -38.70
CA LYS A 246 34.02 -1.79 -38.15
C LYS A 246 34.19 -0.87 -36.93
N LEU A 247 33.20 -0.86 -36.04
CA LEU A 247 33.23 -0.05 -34.83
C LEU A 247 33.95 -0.84 -33.73
N ASP A 248 35.18 -0.45 -33.41
CA ASP A 248 35.89 -0.93 -32.22
C ASP A 248 35.44 -0.12 -31.00
N PHE A 249 34.71 -0.78 -30.10
CA PHE A 249 34.44 -0.28 -28.76
C PHE A 249 34.82 -1.32 -27.73
N GLU A 250 35.54 -0.90 -26.70
CA GLU A 250 36.01 -1.77 -25.61
C GLU A 250 34.89 -2.37 -24.75
N ASP A 251 33.64 -1.88 -24.86
CA ASP A 251 32.52 -2.43 -24.09
C ASP A 251 31.17 -2.44 -24.86
N PRO A 252 30.70 -3.62 -25.33
CA PRO A 252 29.45 -3.77 -26.09
C PRO A 252 28.19 -3.41 -25.28
N VAL A 253 28.24 -3.35 -23.94
CA VAL A 253 27.09 -2.95 -23.11
C VAL A 253 26.87 -1.44 -23.14
N ASN A 254 27.95 -0.65 -23.18
CA ASN A 254 27.88 0.80 -23.36
C ASN A 254 27.31 1.17 -24.74
N VAL A 255 27.62 0.38 -25.76
CA VAL A 255 27.06 0.54 -27.11
C VAL A 255 25.56 0.21 -27.13
N LEU A 256 25.12 -0.82 -26.40
CA LEU A 256 23.70 -1.16 -26.28
C LEU A 256 22.88 -0.05 -25.59
N LEU A 257 23.39 0.48 -24.48
CA LEU A 257 22.71 1.57 -23.74
C LEU A 257 22.70 2.88 -24.54
N LYS A 258 23.83 3.26 -25.15
CA LYS A 258 23.90 4.42 -26.05
C LYS A 258 23.01 4.23 -27.28
N GLY A 259 22.94 3.02 -27.84
CA GLY A 259 22.12 2.69 -29.01
C GLY A 259 20.61 2.71 -28.73
N ILE A 260 20.17 2.17 -27.58
CA ILE A 260 18.77 2.26 -27.14
C ILE A 260 18.38 3.72 -26.92
N PHE A 261 19.26 4.52 -26.31
CA PHE A 261 18.99 5.92 -26.02
C PHE A 261 19.03 6.81 -27.28
N LEU A 262 19.98 6.58 -28.20
CA LEU A 262 20.02 7.21 -29.52
C LEU A 262 18.79 6.85 -30.36
N ALA A 263 18.25 5.63 -30.27
CA ALA A 263 17.01 5.25 -30.93
C ALA A 263 15.78 5.99 -30.35
N VAL A 264 15.79 6.28 -29.04
CA VAL A 264 14.79 7.14 -28.40
C VAL A 264 14.94 8.60 -28.86
N LEU A 265 16.17 9.12 -28.90
CA LEU A 265 16.46 10.47 -29.39
C LEU A 265 16.10 10.64 -30.87
N TYR A 266 16.40 9.67 -31.72
CA TYR A 266 16.06 9.68 -33.15
C TYR A 266 14.55 9.73 -33.39
N LYS A 267 13.76 9.10 -32.50
CA LYS A 267 12.29 9.18 -32.52
C LYS A 267 11.78 10.59 -32.16
N TYR A 268 12.53 11.36 -31.37
CA TYR A 268 12.20 12.73 -30.95
C TYR A 268 12.87 13.83 -31.81
N GLN A 269 13.89 13.49 -32.60
CA GLN A 269 14.68 14.40 -33.43
C GLN A 269 13.86 15.10 -34.53
N LYS A 270 12.66 14.60 -34.86
CA LYS A 270 11.85 15.12 -35.97
C LYS A 270 11.25 16.52 -35.70
N ASN A 271 11.20 16.99 -34.44
CA ASN A 271 10.40 18.18 -34.11
C ASN A 271 11.15 19.37 -33.48
N ASP A 272 12.35 19.24 -32.90
CA ASP A 272 13.07 20.43 -32.39
C ASP A 272 14.57 20.18 -32.12
N LYS A 273 15.45 20.97 -32.76
CA LYS A 273 16.92 20.89 -32.58
C LYS A 273 17.39 21.43 -31.22
N ARG A 274 16.59 22.27 -30.55
CA ARG A 274 16.93 22.85 -29.24
C ARG A 274 16.79 21.82 -28.12
N ILE A 275 15.73 21.02 -28.16
CA ILE A 275 15.48 19.90 -27.23
C ILE A 275 16.60 18.85 -27.34
N VAL A 276 17.13 18.61 -28.54
CA VAL A 276 18.23 17.65 -28.75
C VAL A 276 19.51 18.08 -28.02
N ARG A 277 19.90 19.37 -28.09
CA ARG A 277 21.08 19.87 -27.35
C ARG A 277 20.88 19.86 -25.85
N GLU A 278 19.70 20.24 -25.36
CA GLU A 278 19.41 20.21 -23.92
C GLU A 278 19.41 18.76 -23.39
N LEU A 279 18.90 17.80 -24.17
CA LEU A 279 18.99 16.39 -23.84
C LEU A 279 20.42 15.83 -23.94
N GLU A 280 21.24 16.26 -24.89
CA GLU A 280 22.67 15.90 -24.96
C GLU A 280 23.42 16.36 -23.72
N VAL A 281 23.22 17.61 -23.30
CA VAL A 281 23.84 18.17 -22.09
C VAL A 281 23.33 17.47 -20.82
N ILE A 282 22.03 17.21 -20.70
CA ILE A 282 21.46 16.44 -19.58
C ILE A 282 22.00 15.00 -19.59
N THR A 283 22.24 14.43 -20.76
CA THR A 283 22.80 13.07 -20.90
C THR A 283 24.26 13.05 -20.51
N GLU A 284 25.08 14.02 -20.93
CA GLU A 284 26.44 14.16 -20.44
C GLU A 284 26.47 14.42 -18.93
N MET A 285 25.57 15.23 -18.40
CA MET A 285 25.45 15.47 -16.95
C MET A 285 25.06 14.21 -16.19
N ILE A 286 24.09 13.42 -16.67
CA ILE A 286 23.69 12.13 -16.09
C ILE A 286 24.84 11.12 -16.23
N VAL A 287 25.50 11.04 -17.37
CA VAL A 287 26.65 10.18 -17.60
C VAL A 287 27.85 10.59 -16.75
N THR A 288 27.99 11.85 -16.35
CA THR A 288 29.10 12.32 -15.51
C THR A 288 28.78 12.22 -14.00
N LEU A 289 27.56 12.58 -13.58
CA LEU A 289 27.07 12.44 -12.20
C LEU A 289 26.90 10.98 -11.78
N PHE A 290 26.40 10.15 -12.70
CA PHE A 290 26.27 8.72 -12.48
C PHE A 290 27.53 7.99 -12.95
N GLY A 291 28.12 8.25 -14.12
CA GLY A 291 29.15 7.37 -14.70
C GLY A 291 30.52 7.28 -14.02
N VAL A 292 30.82 7.97 -12.92
CA VAL A 292 32.03 7.67 -12.11
C VAL A 292 31.68 6.93 -10.81
N SER A 293 30.62 7.36 -10.12
CA SER A 293 30.14 6.74 -8.88
C SER A 293 29.31 5.49 -9.16
N THR A 294 28.42 5.57 -10.14
CA THR A 294 27.56 4.52 -10.65
C THR A 294 28.33 3.52 -11.50
N PHE A 295 29.43 3.89 -12.16
CA PHE A 295 30.25 2.93 -12.91
C PHE A 295 31.15 2.13 -11.99
N LYS A 296 31.76 2.73 -10.95
CA LYS A 296 32.38 1.95 -9.87
C LYS A 296 31.35 1.09 -9.14
N PHE A 297 30.13 1.58 -8.93
CA PHE A 297 29.04 0.82 -8.34
C PHE A 297 28.57 -0.32 -9.25
N ILE A 298 28.42 -0.12 -10.56
CA ILE A 298 28.06 -1.14 -11.57
C ILE A 298 29.20 -2.13 -11.77
N GLU A 299 30.45 -1.69 -11.71
CA GLU A 299 31.63 -2.54 -11.75
C GLU A 299 31.70 -3.40 -10.49
N LEU A 300 31.44 -2.84 -9.29
CA LEU A 300 31.25 -3.60 -8.06
C LEU A 300 30.05 -4.56 -8.18
N PHE A 301 28.95 -4.12 -8.81
CA PHE A 301 27.74 -4.91 -9.05
C PHE A 301 28.00 -6.06 -10.01
N SER A 302 28.85 -5.86 -11.01
CA SER A 302 29.28 -6.88 -11.97
C SER A 302 30.25 -7.87 -11.34
N LYS A 303 31.20 -7.39 -10.52
CA LYS A 303 32.19 -8.22 -9.82
C LYS A 303 31.57 -9.02 -8.67
N HIS A 304 30.59 -8.46 -7.96
CA HIS A 304 29.97 -9.07 -6.78
C HIS A 304 28.44 -8.94 -6.79
N PRO A 305 27.74 -9.52 -7.79
CA PRO A 305 26.31 -9.33 -7.99
C PRO A 305 25.47 -9.78 -6.80
N LYS A 306 25.89 -10.84 -6.10
CA LYS A 306 25.21 -11.31 -4.88
C LYS A 306 25.24 -10.27 -3.77
N VAL A 307 26.43 -9.75 -3.45
CA VAL A 307 26.64 -8.76 -2.37
C VAL A 307 25.87 -7.49 -2.68
N MET A 308 25.95 -7.04 -3.93
CA MET A 308 25.31 -5.79 -4.34
C MET A 308 23.79 -5.92 -4.43
N SER A 309 23.25 -7.09 -4.76
CA SER A 309 21.83 -7.36 -4.54
C SER A 309 21.47 -7.10 -3.09
N VAL A 310 22.16 -7.72 -2.10
CA VAL A 310 21.90 -7.54 -0.66
C VAL A 310 21.92 -6.06 -0.25
N VAL A 311 22.93 -5.31 -0.69
CA VAL A 311 23.06 -3.88 -0.38
C VAL A 311 21.87 -3.10 -0.91
N VAL A 312 21.45 -3.34 -2.16
CA VAL A 312 20.24 -2.74 -2.73
C VAL A 312 19.00 -3.15 -1.94
N LEU A 313 18.93 -4.38 -1.42
CA LEU A 313 17.81 -4.82 -0.58
C LEU A 313 17.73 -4.03 0.73
N ILE A 314 18.85 -3.87 1.42
CA ILE A 314 18.92 -3.14 2.70
C ILE A 314 18.60 -1.66 2.49
N ILE A 315 19.18 -1.04 1.46
CA ILE A 315 18.93 0.37 1.15
C ILE A 315 17.47 0.58 0.75
N GLY A 316 16.93 -0.27 -0.13
CA GLY A 316 15.54 -0.16 -0.57
C GLY A 316 14.52 -0.30 0.56
N SER A 317 14.70 -1.30 1.43
CA SER A 317 13.83 -1.51 2.60
C SER A 317 13.98 -0.40 3.66
N THR A 318 15.18 0.15 3.84
CA THR A 318 15.42 1.29 4.74
C THR A 318 14.78 2.57 4.21
N ILE A 319 14.93 2.85 2.91
CA ILE A 319 14.33 4.03 2.26
C ILE A 319 12.81 3.95 2.34
N ASP A 320 12.25 2.78 2.05
CA ASP A 320 10.83 2.53 2.17
C ASP A 320 10.34 2.76 3.61
N SER A 321 11.05 2.19 4.58
CA SER A 321 10.69 2.30 5.99
C SER A 321 10.72 3.74 6.51
N GLN A 322 11.65 4.57 6.02
CA GLN A 322 11.86 5.93 6.55
C GLN A 322 11.19 7.05 5.74
N PHE A 323 11.13 6.96 4.42
CA PHE A 323 10.81 8.11 3.57
C PHE A 323 9.51 7.98 2.79
N VAL A 324 9.03 6.76 2.55
CA VAL A 324 7.85 6.55 1.70
C VAL A 324 6.59 6.74 2.53
N LYS A 325 6.08 7.97 2.65
CA LYS A 325 4.93 8.25 3.54
C LYS A 325 3.65 7.48 3.15
N THR A 326 3.42 7.15 1.87
CA THR A 326 2.13 6.59 1.41
C THR A 326 2.17 5.89 0.02
N GLY A 327 3.25 5.19 -0.34
CA GLY A 327 3.43 4.67 -1.70
C GLY A 327 3.42 3.15 -1.84
N ASP A 328 2.26 2.53 -2.05
CA ASP A 328 2.13 1.09 -2.35
C ASP A 328 2.99 0.67 -3.56
N LEU A 329 3.09 1.53 -4.58
CA LEU A 329 3.82 1.25 -5.82
C LEU A 329 5.33 1.08 -5.60
N THR A 330 5.92 1.81 -4.65
CA THR A 330 7.35 1.70 -4.34
C THR A 330 7.65 0.37 -3.67
N ILE A 331 6.81 -0.07 -2.74
CA ILE A 331 6.91 -1.38 -2.11
C ILE A 331 6.76 -2.49 -3.15
N VAL A 332 5.75 -2.41 -4.03
CA VAL A 332 5.54 -3.41 -5.09
C VAL A 332 6.72 -3.45 -6.06
N THR A 333 7.27 -2.30 -6.43
CA THR A 333 8.43 -2.21 -7.34
C THR A 333 9.67 -2.81 -6.69
N LEU A 334 9.93 -2.47 -5.42
CA LEU A 334 11.03 -3.04 -4.65
C LEU A 334 10.88 -4.54 -4.50
N LEU A 335 9.68 -5.05 -4.15
CA LEU A 335 9.37 -6.48 -4.04
C LEU A 335 9.56 -7.22 -5.38
N THR A 336 9.15 -6.62 -6.49
CA THR A 336 9.29 -7.21 -7.82
C THR A 336 10.76 -7.32 -8.22
N LEU A 337 11.53 -6.25 -8.05
CA LEU A 337 12.98 -6.24 -8.23
C LEU A 337 13.66 -7.24 -7.29
N TRP A 338 13.16 -7.38 -6.07
CA TRP A 338 13.58 -8.36 -5.07
C TRP A 338 13.45 -9.80 -5.56
N ILE A 339 12.23 -10.19 -5.95
CA ILE A 339 11.94 -11.55 -6.43
C ILE A 339 12.83 -11.87 -7.64
N TYR A 340 12.99 -10.92 -8.57
CA TYR A 340 13.90 -11.07 -9.70
C TYR A 340 15.34 -11.35 -9.26
N ASN A 341 15.88 -10.58 -8.30
CA ASN A 341 17.24 -10.76 -7.81
C ASN A 341 17.43 -12.13 -7.11
N ILE A 342 16.46 -12.55 -6.29
CA ILE A 342 16.50 -13.85 -5.61
C ILE A 342 16.57 -14.99 -6.64
N LEU A 343 15.67 -14.94 -7.63
CA LEU A 343 15.57 -15.97 -8.66
C LEU A 343 16.83 -16.01 -9.54
N LYS A 344 17.40 -14.85 -9.87
CA LYS A 344 18.58 -14.74 -10.73
C LYS A 344 19.88 -15.18 -10.04
N TYR A 345 20.12 -14.70 -8.82
CA TYR A 345 21.43 -14.83 -8.18
C TYR A 345 21.53 -16.00 -7.18
N LYS A 346 20.44 -16.76 -6.98
CA LYS A 346 20.37 -17.90 -6.06
C LYS A 346 20.97 -17.55 -4.70
N LEU A 347 20.45 -16.48 -4.11
CA LEU A 347 20.88 -16.02 -2.79
C LEU A 347 20.63 -17.10 -1.74
N GLU A 348 21.51 -17.15 -0.73
CA GLU A 348 21.42 -18.14 0.33
C GLU A 348 20.25 -17.82 1.27
N ASP A 349 19.46 -18.84 1.62
CA ASP A 349 18.41 -18.82 2.64
C ASP A 349 18.90 -18.28 3.98
N LYS A 350 20.12 -18.61 4.39
CA LYS A 350 20.75 -18.12 5.62
C LYS A 350 20.78 -16.59 5.70
N LEU A 351 21.03 -15.93 4.56
CA LEU A 351 21.06 -14.46 4.49
C LEU A 351 19.68 -13.87 4.80
N PHE A 352 18.61 -14.41 4.21
CA PHE A 352 17.26 -13.92 4.44
C PHE A 352 16.80 -14.14 5.87
N PHE A 353 17.22 -15.23 6.49
CA PHE A 353 16.96 -15.47 7.90
C PHE A 353 17.64 -14.42 8.80
N VAL A 354 18.91 -14.12 8.54
CA VAL A 354 19.65 -13.07 9.28
C VAL A 354 19.03 -11.69 9.08
N LEU A 355 18.64 -11.35 7.86
CA LEU A 355 17.94 -10.10 7.57
C LEU A 355 16.59 -10.04 8.31
N SER A 356 15.83 -11.13 8.32
CA SER A 356 14.56 -11.20 9.05
C SER A 356 14.75 -10.87 10.54
N LEU A 357 15.73 -11.51 11.18
CA LEU A 357 16.07 -11.25 12.58
C LEU A 357 16.50 -9.80 12.80
N PHE A 358 17.35 -9.26 11.93
CA PHE A 358 17.80 -7.86 12.01
C PHE A 358 16.62 -6.88 11.97
N PHE A 359 15.72 -7.03 10.99
CA PHE A 359 14.55 -6.15 10.86
C PHE A 359 13.56 -6.30 12.02
N LEU A 360 13.43 -7.51 12.57
CA LEU A 360 12.59 -7.75 13.75
C LEU A 360 13.14 -7.02 14.99
N VAL A 361 14.45 -7.08 15.21
CA VAL A 361 15.11 -6.34 16.31
C VAL A 361 14.95 -4.84 16.11
N MET A 362 15.19 -4.33 14.90
CA MET A 362 15.02 -2.92 14.59
C MET A 362 13.59 -2.43 14.79
N SER A 363 12.58 -3.26 14.47
CA SER A 363 11.18 -2.97 14.79
C SER A 363 10.99 -2.70 16.28
N GLY A 364 11.47 -3.60 17.15
CA GLY A 364 11.42 -3.42 18.60
C GLY A 364 12.16 -2.17 19.10
N VAL A 365 13.33 -1.86 18.52
CA VAL A 365 14.07 -0.63 18.84
C VAL A 365 13.24 0.61 18.51
N PHE A 366 12.70 0.72 17.29
CA PHE A 366 11.91 1.89 16.88
C PHE A 366 10.62 2.05 17.68
N PHE A 367 9.99 0.93 18.09
CA PHE A 367 8.83 0.98 18.97
C PHE A 367 9.15 1.65 20.30
N ASN A 368 10.28 1.30 20.93
CA ASN A 368 10.71 1.88 22.22
C ASN A 368 11.03 3.37 22.14
N TYR A 369 11.37 3.89 20.95
CA TYR A 369 11.61 5.33 20.73
C TYR A 369 10.37 6.09 20.22
N ASN A 370 9.16 5.52 20.36
CA ASN A 370 7.90 6.10 19.91
C ASN A 370 7.79 6.37 18.40
N PHE A 371 8.57 5.65 17.57
CA PHE A 371 8.44 5.71 16.11
C PHE A 371 7.56 4.56 15.60
N SER A 372 6.27 4.56 15.98
CA SER A 372 5.33 3.46 15.70
C SER A 372 5.23 3.10 14.22
N THR A 373 5.08 4.10 13.33
CA THR A 373 4.97 3.86 11.88
C THR A 373 6.23 3.22 11.29
N ILE A 374 7.42 3.62 11.75
CA ILE A 374 8.69 3.03 11.28
C ILE A 374 8.81 1.60 11.83
N SER A 375 8.52 1.41 13.12
CA SER A 375 8.50 0.11 13.77
C SER A 375 7.64 -0.91 13.01
N GLU A 376 6.42 -0.54 12.65
CA GLU A 376 5.49 -1.39 11.89
C GLU A 376 6.07 -1.81 10.54
N ARG A 377 6.73 -0.90 9.82
CA ARG A 377 7.36 -1.18 8.52
C ARG A 377 8.54 -2.12 8.62
N TYR A 378 9.40 -1.92 9.62
CA TYR A 378 10.50 -2.86 9.89
C TYR A 378 9.96 -4.25 10.25
N GLY A 379 8.87 -4.31 11.02
CA GLY A 379 8.16 -5.57 11.31
C GLY A 379 7.62 -6.26 10.05
N ALA A 380 7.04 -5.51 9.13
CA ALA A 380 6.58 -6.03 7.84
C ALA A 380 7.74 -6.60 7.00
N TRP A 381 8.86 -5.88 6.90
CA TRP A 381 10.06 -6.35 6.21
C TRP A 381 10.66 -7.62 6.85
N ALA A 382 10.67 -7.68 8.19
CA ALA A 382 11.10 -8.88 8.91
C ALA A 382 10.26 -10.11 8.51
N TRP A 383 8.94 -9.97 8.45
CA TRP A 383 8.01 -11.03 8.07
C TRP A 383 8.18 -11.46 6.61
N ILE A 384 8.40 -10.51 5.70
CA ILE A 384 8.66 -10.79 4.28
C ILE A 384 9.92 -11.66 4.14
N PHE A 385 11.02 -11.30 4.80
CA PHE A 385 12.28 -12.06 4.74
C PHE A 385 12.17 -13.45 5.36
N LEU A 386 11.39 -13.59 6.43
CA LEU A 386 11.10 -14.89 7.02
C LEU A 386 10.34 -15.78 6.04
N THR A 387 9.30 -15.24 5.42
CA THR A 387 8.46 -15.96 4.45
C THR A 387 9.30 -16.44 3.26
N ILE A 388 10.20 -15.59 2.77
CA ILE A 388 11.12 -15.94 1.68
C ILE A 388 12.09 -17.04 2.09
N THR A 389 12.64 -16.97 3.30
CA THR A 389 13.48 -18.03 3.86
C THR A 389 12.76 -19.38 3.84
N VAL A 390 11.49 -19.41 4.28
CA VAL A 390 10.67 -20.61 4.28
C VAL A 390 10.44 -21.13 2.85
N ILE A 391 10.06 -20.25 1.91
CA ILE A 391 9.84 -20.62 0.50
C ILE A 391 11.11 -21.21 -0.12
N LEU A 392 12.26 -20.58 0.09
CA LEU A 392 13.55 -21.05 -0.44
C LEU A 392 13.94 -22.41 0.15
N ASN A 393 13.73 -22.61 1.45
CA ASN A 393 13.99 -23.90 2.10
C ASN A 393 13.09 -25.01 1.55
N VAL A 394 11.80 -24.75 1.37
CA VAL A 394 10.87 -25.71 0.74
C VAL A 394 11.29 -26.01 -0.70
N ALA A 395 11.68 -24.99 -1.47
CA ALA A 395 12.14 -25.17 -2.85
C ALA A 395 13.44 -25.99 -2.92
N ARG A 396 14.38 -25.79 -1.99
CA ARG A 396 15.62 -26.57 -1.90
C ARG A 396 15.33 -28.03 -1.56
N PHE A 397 14.48 -28.28 -0.56
CA PHE A 397 14.04 -29.62 -0.19
C PHE A 397 13.34 -30.33 -1.37
N LYS A 398 12.65 -29.58 -2.23
CA LYS A 398 12.03 -30.12 -3.46
C LYS A 398 13.07 -30.60 -4.48
N ASN A 399 14.19 -29.88 -4.64
CA ASN A 399 15.16 -30.12 -5.71
C ASN A 399 16.26 -31.11 -5.32
N ASN A 400 16.64 -31.16 -4.04
CA ASN A 400 17.59 -32.14 -3.50
C ASN A 400 16.91 -32.93 -2.37
N PRO A 401 16.01 -33.89 -2.67
CA PRO A 401 15.64 -34.86 -1.67
C PRO A 401 16.91 -35.62 -1.29
N ASP A 402 17.30 -35.56 -0.02
CA ASP A 402 18.47 -36.29 0.46
C ASP A 402 18.35 -37.76 0.01
N PRO A 403 19.33 -38.32 -0.71
CA PRO A 403 19.26 -39.70 -1.18
C PRO A 403 19.41 -40.73 -0.05
N GLY A 404 19.52 -40.30 1.21
CA GLY A 404 19.89 -41.13 2.36
C GLY A 404 18.95 -41.10 3.57
N ASN A 405 17.71 -40.60 3.45
CA ASN A 405 16.68 -40.71 4.50
C ASN A 405 15.41 -41.40 3.99
#